data_AF-A0A165IFT9-F1
#
_entry.id   AF-A0A165IFT9-F1
#
_cell.length_a   1.000
_cell.length_b   1.000
_cell.length_c   1.000
_cell.angle_alpha   90.00
_cell.angle_beta   90.00
_cell.angle_gamma   90.00
#
_symmetry.space_group_name_H-M   'P 1'
#
loop_
_entity.id
_entity.type
_entity.pdbx_description
1 polymer ?
#
loop_
_entity_poly.entity_id
_entity_poly.type
_entity_poly.pdbx_seq_one_letter_code
_entity_poly.pdbx_strand_id
1 'polypeptide(L)'
;MSSLEKTLFQLKFTAKTLNRQAKKAQKDENTEKARLKKALQQGNIDGSRIYAANAIRKKNEALNLLRLSSRVDAVASRVETAVTMRQVTGSMTSVVKGMDKAMESMNLDRISLVMDKFESQFSDLDVQTAYMEETMSATTAVSTPQDEVEALMKQTAEEANIELQHDLASKDLAAVSDLKEKETVGEEDNMLAARLRALRPAT
;
A
#
# COMPACT_ATOMS: atom_id res chain seq x y z
N MET A 1 -20.14 -20.06 -19.64
CA MET A 1 -20.48 -19.52 -18.31
C MET A 1 -20.89 -20.66 -17.39
N SER A 2 -20.16 -20.85 -16.30
CA SER A 2 -20.54 -21.79 -15.22
C SER A 2 -21.92 -21.42 -14.66
N SER A 3 -22.68 -22.40 -14.17
CA SER A 3 -23.98 -22.17 -13.51
C SER A 3 -23.86 -21.11 -12.40
N LEU A 4 -22.75 -21.11 -11.66
CA LEU A 4 -22.45 -20.13 -10.61
C LEU A 4 -22.26 -18.70 -11.14
N GLU A 5 -21.64 -18.51 -12.30
CA GLU A 5 -21.44 -17.18 -12.91
C GLU A 5 -22.78 -16.57 -13.37
N LYS A 6 -23.67 -17.41 -13.92
CA LYS A 6 -25.03 -16.96 -14.27
C LYS A 6 -25.82 -16.55 -13.03
N THR A 7 -25.74 -17.34 -11.97
CA THR A 7 -26.39 -17.02 -10.69
C THR A 7 -25.82 -15.75 -10.07
N LEU A 8 -24.49 -15.56 -10.10
CA LEU A 8 -23.83 -14.33 -9.66
C LEU A 8 -24.36 -13.11 -10.41
N PHE A 9 -24.41 -13.18 -11.75
CA PHE A 9 -24.94 -12.10 -12.58
C PHE A 9 -26.39 -11.78 -12.21
N GLN A 10 -27.23 -12.80 -12.05
CA GLN A 10 -28.63 -12.63 -11.68
C GLN A 10 -28.77 -11.98 -10.29
N LEU A 11 -27.95 -12.37 -9.31
CA LEU A 11 -27.94 -11.79 -7.97
C LEU A 11 -27.53 -10.31 -7.99
N LYS A 12 -26.43 -9.97 -8.69
CA LYS A 12 -26.00 -8.56 -8.85
C LYS A 12 -27.05 -7.72 -9.58
N PHE A 13 -27.66 -8.27 -10.63
CA PHE A 13 -28.73 -7.60 -11.36
C PHE A 13 -29.97 -7.37 -10.49
N THR A 14 -30.35 -8.36 -9.68
CA THR A 14 -31.48 -8.28 -8.76
C THR A 14 -31.21 -7.24 -7.67
N ALA A 15 -30.02 -7.23 -7.05
CA ALA A 15 -29.62 -6.21 -6.08
C ALA A 15 -29.73 -4.79 -6.66
N LYS A 16 -29.19 -4.58 -7.87
CA LYS A 16 -29.26 -3.27 -8.56
C LYS A 16 -30.70 -2.87 -8.87
N THR A 17 -31.55 -3.82 -9.28
CA THR A 17 -32.96 -3.59 -9.56
C THR A 17 -33.73 -3.21 -8.29
N LEU A 18 -33.50 -3.91 -7.18
CA LEU A 18 -34.10 -3.60 -5.88
C LEU A 18 -33.67 -2.22 -5.38
N ASN A 19 -32.39 -1.85 -5.53
CA ASN A 19 -31.90 -0.52 -5.17
C ASN A 19 -32.59 0.58 -6.01
N ARG A 20 -32.77 0.35 -7.32
CA ARG A 20 -33.50 1.28 -8.19
C ARG A 20 -34.97 1.42 -7.77
N GLN A 21 -35.63 0.32 -7.42
CA GLN A 21 -37.01 0.34 -6.91
C GLN A 21 -37.11 1.05 -5.56
N ALA A 22 -36.16 0.85 -4.65
CA ALA A 22 -36.09 1.58 -3.38
C ALA A 22 -35.97 3.10 -3.59
N LYS A 23 -35.06 3.53 -4.49
CA LYS A 23 -34.92 4.95 -4.86
C LYS A 23 -36.19 5.52 -5.49
N LYS A 24 -36.89 4.74 -6.33
CA LYS A 24 -38.18 5.15 -6.89
C LYS A 24 -39.24 5.32 -5.80
N ALA A 25 -39.38 4.36 -4.89
CA ALA A 25 -40.32 4.44 -3.77
C ALA A 25 -40.03 5.65 -2.86
N GLN A 26 -38.75 6.01 -2.67
CA GLN A 26 -38.36 7.19 -1.92
C GLN A 26 -38.64 8.51 -2.65
N LYS A 27 -38.54 8.52 -3.98
CA LYS A 27 -39.01 9.66 -4.79
C LYS A 27 -40.52 9.82 -4.67
N ASP A 28 -41.27 8.73 -4.76
CA ASP A 28 -42.72 8.73 -4.61
C ASP A 28 -43.13 9.20 -3.19
N GLU A 29 -42.44 8.75 -2.14
CA GLU A 29 -42.60 9.28 -0.77
C GLU A 29 -42.49 10.81 -0.72
N ASN A 30 -41.46 11.39 -1.36
CA ASN A 30 -41.26 12.83 -1.37
C ASN A 30 -42.38 13.56 -2.13
N THR A 31 -42.90 12.98 -3.20
CA THR A 31 -44.06 13.55 -3.91
C THR A 31 -45.32 13.55 -3.04
N GLU A 32 -45.57 12.48 -2.30
CA GLU A 32 -46.71 12.38 -1.37
C GLU A 32 -46.55 13.34 -0.19
N LYS A 33 -45.32 13.54 0.34
CA LYS A 33 -45.05 14.59 1.33
C LYS A 33 -45.29 16.00 0.79
N ALA A 34 -44.97 16.26 -0.48
CA ALA A 34 -45.26 17.55 -1.09
C ALA A 34 -46.77 17.78 -1.26
N ARG A 35 -47.52 16.73 -1.64
CA ARG A 35 -48.99 16.76 -1.70
C ARG A 35 -49.61 16.97 -0.32
N LEU A 36 -49.08 16.30 0.70
CA LEU A 36 -49.48 16.50 2.10
C LEU A 36 -49.32 17.97 2.53
N LYS A 37 -48.17 18.58 2.24
CA LYS A 37 -47.95 20.01 2.57
C LYS A 37 -48.98 20.93 1.91
N LYS A 38 -49.31 20.68 0.64
CA LYS A 38 -50.34 21.45 -0.09
C LYS A 38 -51.74 21.21 0.49
N ALA A 39 -52.10 19.97 0.81
CA ALA A 39 -53.40 19.65 1.38
C ALA A 39 -53.60 20.28 2.78
N LEU A 40 -52.54 20.35 3.59
CA LEU A 40 -52.55 21.04 4.88
C LEU A 40 -52.75 22.55 4.72
N GLN A 41 -52.08 23.18 3.75
CA GLN A 41 -52.27 24.62 3.45
C GLN A 41 -53.69 24.94 2.98
N GLN A 42 -54.34 24.00 2.30
CA GLN A 42 -55.73 24.14 1.82
C GLN A 42 -56.77 23.80 2.89
N GLY A 43 -56.37 23.42 4.11
CA GLY A 43 -57.29 23.05 5.19
C GLY A 43 -58.01 21.70 4.99
N ASN A 44 -57.60 20.88 4.01
CA ASN A 44 -58.21 19.58 3.75
C ASN A 44 -57.60 18.50 4.67
N ILE A 45 -58.22 18.31 5.83
CA ILE A 45 -57.74 17.40 6.90
C ILE A 45 -57.81 15.93 6.45
N ASP A 46 -58.88 15.53 5.76
CA ASP A 46 -59.07 14.14 5.35
C ASP A 46 -58.12 13.74 4.21
N GLY A 47 -57.92 14.62 3.22
CA GLY A 47 -56.93 14.42 2.16
C GLY A 47 -55.49 14.35 2.72
N SER A 48 -55.18 15.20 3.70
CA SER A 48 -53.89 15.20 4.38
C SER A 48 -53.61 13.88 5.10
N ARG A 49 -54.61 13.30 5.78
CA ARG A 49 -54.44 12.00 6.47
C ARG A 49 -54.10 10.87 5.49
N ILE A 50 -54.73 10.85 4.31
CA ILE A 50 -54.47 9.84 3.26
C ILE A 50 -53.05 10.01 2.69
N TYR A 51 -52.64 11.23 2.34
CA TYR A 51 -51.29 11.49 1.81
C TYR A 51 -50.20 11.17 2.83
N ALA A 52 -50.44 11.43 4.12
CA ALA A 52 -49.52 11.05 5.19
C ALA A 52 -49.36 9.53 5.32
N ALA A 53 -50.47 8.78 5.31
CA ALA A 53 -50.44 7.31 5.36
C ALA A 53 -49.70 6.72 4.15
N ASN A 54 -49.95 7.25 2.95
CA ASN A 54 -49.25 6.83 1.73
C ASN A 54 -47.74 7.11 1.80
N ALA A 55 -47.33 8.27 2.31
CA ALA A 55 -45.92 8.59 2.49
C ALA A 55 -45.23 7.63 3.46
N ILE A 56 -45.86 7.32 4.61
CA ILE A 56 -45.31 6.36 5.58
C ILE A 56 -45.19 4.96 4.96
N ARG A 57 -46.22 4.51 4.23
CA ARG A 57 -46.18 3.22 3.53
C ARG A 57 -45.02 3.15 2.53
N LYS A 58 -44.84 4.19 1.72
CA LYS A 58 -43.76 4.28 0.72
C LYS A 58 -42.37 4.34 1.36
N LYS A 59 -42.23 5.04 2.49
CA LYS A 59 -41.00 5.05 3.29
C LYS A 59 -40.63 3.65 3.78
N ASN A 60 -41.59 2.93 4.34
CA ASN A 60 -41.37 1.56 4.84
C ASN A 60 -41.06 0.58 3.70
N GLU A 61 -41.74 0.72 2.57
CA GLU A 61 -41.45 -0.05 1.35
C GLU A 61 -40.01 0.20 0.86
N ALA A 62 -39.58 1.46 0.79
CA ALA A 62 -38.22 1.83 0.39
C ALA A 62 -37.16 1.23 1.33
N LEU A 63 -37.37 1.31 2.65
CA LEU A 63 -36.45 0.73 3.64
C LEU A 63 -36.37 -0.80 3.54
N ASN A 64 -37.50 -1.47 3.32
CA ASN A 64 -37.52 -2.93 3.16
C ASN A 64 -36.81 -3.37 1.87
N LEU A 65 -37.05 -2.68 0.75
CA LEU A 65 -36.35 -2.93 -0.51
C LEU A 65 -34.84 -2.68 -0.40
N LEU A 66 -34.44 -1.62 0.30
CA LEU A 66 -33.03 -1.31 0.55
C LEU A 66 -32.36 -2.41 1.39
N ARG A 67 -33.01 -2.85 2.48
CA ARG A 67 -32.51 -3.96 3.31
C ARG A 67 -32.37 -5.25 2.50
N LEU A 68 -33.36 -5.57 1.66
CA LEU A 68 -33.30 -6.76 0.80
C LEU A 68 -32.17 -6.64 -0.23
N SER A 69 -32.03 -5.47 -0.86
CA SER A 69 -30.94 -5.15 -1.78
C SER A 69 -29.58 -5.38 -1.13
N SER A 70 -29.33 -4.84 0.07
CA SER A 70 -28.07 -5.03 0.78
C SER A 70 -27.79 -6.50 1.14
N ARG A 71 -28.82 -7.25 1.51
CA ARG A 71 -28.67 -8.69 1.81
C ARG A 71 -28.32 -9.49 0.54
N VAL A 72 -28.99 -9.21 -0.57
CA VAL A 72 -28.71 -9.87 -1.86
C VAL A 72 -27.30 -9.53 -2.36
N ASP A 73 -26.88 -8.27 -2.21
CA ASP A 73 -25.54 -7.83 -2.59
C ASP A 73 -24.44 -8.50 -1.75
N ALA A 74 -24.65 -8.65 -0.44
CA ALA A 74 -23.74 -9.40 0.43
C ALA A 74 -23.61 -10.87 0.01
N VAL A 75 -24.71 -11.51 -0.37
CA VAL A 75 -24.69 -12.89 -0.91
C VAL A 75 -23.97 -12.93 -2.26
N ALA A 76 -24.24 -11.97 -3.15
CA ALA A 76 -23.57 -11.87 -4.44
C ALA A 76 -22.05 -11.72 -4.29
N SER A 77 -21.57 -10.92 -3.34
CA SER A 77 -20.15 -10.75 -3.04
C SER A 77 -19.50 -12.05 -2.58
N ARG A 78 -20.16 -12.81 -1.70
CA ARG A 78 -19.65 -14.13 -1.27
C ARG A 78 -19.58 -15.13 -2.44
N VAL A 79 -20.60 -15.12 -3.30
CA VAL A 79 -20.61 -15.97 -4.52
C VAL A 79 -19.50 -15.53 -5.48
N GLU A 80 -19.19 -14.24 -5.58
CA GLU A 80 -18.08 -13.71 -6.38
C GLU A 80 -16.76 -14.28 -5.92
N THR A 81 -16.48 -14.17 -4.62
CA THR A 81 -15.28 -14.74 -4.03
C THR A 81 -15.17 -16.24 -4.31
N ALA A 82 -16.26 -16.99 -4.19
CA ALA A 82 -16.28 -18.42 -4.48
C ALA A 82 -16.00 -18.73 -5.97
N VAL A 83 -16.54 -17.93 -6.89
CA VAL A 83 -16.28 -18.06 -8.33
C VAL A 83 -14.81 -17.76 -8.64
N THR A 84 -14.25 -16.68 -8.10
CA THR A 84 -12.84 -16.32 -8.29
C THR A 84 -11.91 -17.38 -7.70
N MET A 85 -12.18 -17.85 -6.48
CA MET A 85 -11.40 -18.93 -5.85
C MET A 85 -11.43 -20.22 -6.68
N ARG A 86 -12.59 -20.58 -7.24
CA ARG A 86 -12.71 -21.73 -8.13
C ARG A 86 -11.89 -21.55 -9.40
N GLN A 87 -11.90 -20.36 -10.00
CA GLN A 87 -11.09 -20.07 -11.19
C GLN A 87 -9.59 -20.16 -10.87
N VAL A 88 -9.15 -19.57 -9.76
CA VAL A 88 -7.75 -19.66 -9.29
C VAL A 88 -7.35 -21.10 -9.04
N THR A 89 -8.21 -21.90 -8.38
CA THR A 89 -7.95 -23.33 -8.13
C THR A 89 -7.81 -24.11 -9.43
N GLY A 90 -8.66 -23.82 -10.43
CA GLY A 90 -8.56 -24.41 -11.76
C GLY A 90 -7.23 -24.06 -12.45
N SER A 91 -6.83 -22.79 -12.42
CA SER A 91 -5.54 -22.35 -12.96
C SER A 91 -4.37 -23.00 -12.23
N MET A 92 -4.39 -23.04 -10.90
CA MET A 92 -3.35 -23.66 -10.09
C MET A 92 -3.23 -25.16 -10.39
N THR A 93 -4.36 -25.86 -10.57
CA THR A 93 -4.35 -27.27 -10.99
C THR A 93 -3.68 -27.44 -12.36
N SER A 94 -3.93 -26.54 -13.31
CA SER A 94 -3.27 -26.59 -14.63
C SER A 94 -1.78 -26.31 -14.56
N VAL A 95 -1.35 -25.37 -13.69
CA VAL A 95 0.06 -25.05 -13.46
C VAL A 95 0.77 -26.22 -12.80
N VAL A 96 0.19 -26.83 -11.75
CA VAL A 96 0.78 -28.00 -11.08
C VAL A 96 0.94 -29.16 -12.06
N LYS A 97 -0.06 -29.45 -12.90
CA LYS A 97 0.07 -30.48 -13.95
C LYS A 97 1.17 -30.15 -14.97
N GLY A 98 1.31 -28.88 -15.35
CA GLY A 98 2.38 -28.44 -16.24
C GLY A 98 3.76 -28.56 -15.59
N MET A 99 3.84 -28.25 -14.30
CA MET A 99 5.06 -28.37 -13.49
C MET A 99 5.45 -29.83 -13.27
N ASP A 100 4.50 -30.72 -12.94
CA ASP A 100 4.75 -32.16 -12.81
C ASP A 100 5.38 -32.73 -14.09
N LYS A 101 4.82 -32.36 -15.26
CA LYS A 101 5.36 -32.77 -16.57
C LYS A 101 6.72 -32.15 -16.89
N ALA A 102 6.95 -30.90 -16.47
CA ALA A 102 8.25 -30.25 -16.63
C ALA A 102 9.32 -30.87 -15.71
N MET A 103 8.95 -31.21 -14.47
CA MET A 103 9.78 -31.91 -13.50
C MET A 103 10.16 -33.31 -13.97
N GLU A 104 9.24 -34.04 -14.63
CA GLU A 104 9.53 -35.34 -15.25
C GLU A 104 10.57 -35.23 -16.38
N SER A 105 10.63 -34.09 -17.09
CA SER A 105 11.65 -33.79 -18.10
C SER A 105 12.94 -33.17 -17.54
N MET A 106 12.95 -32.79 -16.26
CA MET A 106 14.07 -32.14 -15.59
C MET A 106 15.03 -33.22 -15.07
N ASN A 107 15.99 -33.62 -15.91
CA ASN A 107 17.06 -34.51 -15.48
C ASN A 107 17.99 -33.77 -14.49
N LEU A 108 18.03 -34.24 -13.24
CA LEU A 108 18.89 -33.72 -12.16
C LEU A 108 20.36 -33.60 -12.59
N ASP A 109 20.86 -34.50 -13.44
CA ASP A 109 22.24 -34.47 -13.92
C ASP A 109 22.52 -33.23 -14.79
N ARG A 110 21.54 -32.79 -15.60
CA ARG A 110 21.68 -31.58 -16.42
C ARG A 110 21.59 -30.31 -15.59
N ILE A 111 20.82 -30.32 -14.50
CA ILE A 111 20.73 -29.18 -13.58
C ILE A 111 22.06 -29.03 -12.84
N SER A 112 22.65 -30.12 -12.34
CA SER A 112 23.97 -30.09 -11.70
C SER A 112 25.02 -29.49 -12.63
N LEU A 113 25.07 -29.94 -13.89
CA LEU A 113 26.01 -29.42 -14.89
C LEU A 113 25.81 -27.92 -15.18
N VAL A 114 24.56 -27.45 -15.22
CA VAL A 114 24.25 -26.03 -15.45
C VAL A 114 24.59 -25.19 -14.21
N MET A 115 24.42 -25.72 -13.01
CA MET A 115 24.79 -25.04 -11.75
C MET A 115 26.31 -24.92 -11.60
N ASP A 116 27.06 -25.98 -11.88
CA ASP A 116 28.53 -25.94 -11.90
C ASP A 116 29.04 -24.90 -12.91
N LYS A 117 28.39 -24.83 -14.09
CA LYS A 117 28.73 -23.84 -15.12
C LYS A 117 28.31 -22.42 -14.72
N PHE A 118 27.19 -22.26 -14.02
CA PHE A 118 26.75 -20.96 -13.49
C PHE A 118 27.72 -20.46 -12.42
N GLU A 119 28.16 -21.31 -11.49
CA GLU A 119 29.13 -20.95 -10.46
C GLU A 119 30.47 -20.52 -11.07
N SER A 120 30.96 -21.25 -12.09
CA SER A 120 32.17 -20.82 -12.82
C SER A 120 32.00 -19.46 -13.50
N GLN A 121 30.86 -19.21 -14.15
CA GLN A 121 30.59 -17.94 -14.82
C GLN A 121 30.38 -16.78 -13.85
N PHE A 122 29.79 -17.05 -12.68
CA PHE A 122 29.57 -16.04 -11.65
C PHE A 122 30.89 -15.67 -10.97
N SER A 123 31.74 -16.67 -10.68
CA SER A 123 33.10 -16.43 -10.18
C SER A 123 33.93 -15.62 -11.17
N ASP A 124 33.83 -15.90 -12.47
CA ASP A 124 34.54 -15.12 -13.50
C ASP A 124 34.04 -13.68 -13.56
N LEU A 125 32.73 -13.46 -13.38
CA LEU A 125 32.13 -12.12 -13.35
C LEU A 125 32.55 -11.35 -12.09
N ASP A 126 32.58 -12.00 -10.93
CA ASP A 126 33.05 -11.39 -9.68
C ASP A 126 34.54 -11.01 -9.78
N VAL A 127 35.38 -11.87 -10.37
CA VAL A 127 36.80 -11.57 -10.61
C VAL A 127 36.95 -10.42 -11.62
N GLN A 128 36.17 -10.40 -12.70
CA GLN A 128 36.18 -9.30 -13.67
C GLN A 128 35.71 -7.99 -13.05
N THR A 129 34.69 -8.03 -12.20
CA THR A 129 34.14 -6.84 -11.53
C THR A 129 35.12 -6.33 -10.48
N ALA A 130 35.73 -7.21 -9.69
CA ALA A 130 36.77 -6.82 -8.74
C ALA A 130 37.99 -6.22 -9.44
N TYR A 131 38.43 -6.80 -10.56
CA TYR A 131 39.52 -6.25 -11.37
C TYR A 131 39.14 -4.91 -12.02
N MET A 132 37.90 -4.77 -12.48
CA MET A 132 37.39 -3.51 -13.02
C MET A 132 37.27 -2.45 -11.92
N GLU A 133 36.79 -2.80 -10.73
CA GLU A 133 36.72 -1.91 -9.57
C GLU A 133 38.11 -1.49 -9.12
N GLU A 134 39.08 -2.39 -9.02
CA GLU A 134 40.46 -2.05 -8.66
C GLU A 134 41.12 -1.12 -9.70
N THR A 135 40.93 -1.37 -10.99
CA THR A 135 41.47 -0.52 -12.06
C THR A 135 40.76 0.83 -12.16
N MET A 136 39.45 0.87 -11.92
CA MET A 136 38.67 2.11 -11.85
C MET A 136 39.02 2.90 -10.59
N SER A 137 39.12 2.27 -9.41
CA SER A 137 39.57 2.91 -8.16
C SER A 137 40.98 3.48 -8.29
N ALA A 138 41.91 2.78 -8.92
CA ALA A 138 43.25 3.31 -9.19
C ALA A 138 43.23 4.53 -10.13
N THR A 139 42.33 4.55 -11.11
CA THR A 139 42.17 5.68 -12.04
C THR A 139 41.45 6.87 -11.37
N THR A 140 40.40 6.60 -10.60
CA THR A 140 39.58 7.59 -9.90
C THR A 140 40.32 8.21 -8.71
N ALA A 141 41.20 7.48 -8.03
CA ALA A 141 42.07 8.02 -6.97
C ALA A 141 42.96 9.19 -7.45
N VAL A 142 43.26 9.26 -8.75
CA VAL A 142 44.02 10.38 -9.34
C VAL A 142 43.14 11.60 -9.61
N SER A 143 41.85 11.40 -9.89
CA SER A 143 40.90 12.48 -10.24
C SER A 143 40.05 12.99 -9.07
N THR A 144 39.87 12.19 -8.02
CA THR A 144 39.11 12.54 -6.81
C THR A 144 39.96 12.21 -5.58
N PRO A 145 40.77 13.15 -5.09
CA PRO A 145 41.55 12.96 -3.87
C PRO A 145 40.65 12.66 -2.68
N GLN A 146 41.01 11.66 -1.87
CA GLN A 146 40.21 11.24 -0.72
C GLN A 146 39.98 12.38 0.28
N ASP A 147 40.97 13.27 0.45
CA ASP A 147 40.90 14.43 1.34
C ASP A 147 39.80 15.43 0.92
N GLU A 148 39.57 15.61 -0.39
CA GLU A 148 38.53 16.51 -0.91
C GLU A 148 37.13 15.92 -0.71
N VAL A 149 37.00 14.59 -0.85
CA VAL A 149 35.75 13.87 -0.59
C VAL A 149 35.42 13.90 0.91
N GLU A 150 36.41 13.69 1.77
CA GLU A 150 36.23 13.70 3.23
C GLU A 150 35.92 15.13 3.74
N ALA A 151 36.55 16.16 3.18
CA ALA A 151 36.22 17.55 3.46
C ALA A 151 34.77 17.89 3.04
N LEU A 152 34.33 17.45 1.85
CA LEU A 152 32.96 17.65 1.39
C LEU A 152 31.94 16.88 2.25
N MET A 153 32.25 15.63 2.63
CA MET A 153 31.41 14.84 3.54
C MET A 153 31.26 15.51 4.91
N LYS A 154 32.36 16.05 5.46
CA LYS A 154 32.33 16.80 6.72
C LYS A 154 31.49 18.07 6.58
N GLN A 155 31.67 18.82 5.50
CA GLN A 155 30.87 20.03 5.24
C GLN A 155 29.38 19.70 5.10
N THR A 156 29.01 18.66 4.36
CA THR A 156 27.60 18.25 4.21
C THR A 156 27.02 17.65 5.49
N ALA A 157 27.83 16.94 6.29
CA ALA A 157 27.42 16.48 7.61
C ALA A 157 27.18 17.64 8.58
N GLU A 158 28.04 18.67 8.56
CA GLU A 158 27.84 19.90 9.33
C GLU A 158 26.59 20.65 8.86
N GLU A 159 26.38 20.81 7.55
CA GLU A 159 25.17 21.42 6.97
C GLU A 159 23.90 20.65 7.35
N ALA A 160 23.90 19.32 7.24
CA ALA A 160 22.76 18.49 7.62
C ALA A 160 22.49 18.52 9.13
N ASN A 161 23.52 18.61 9.97
CA ASN A 161 23.37 18.72 11.41
C ASN A 161 22.84 20.12 11.82
N ILE A 162 23.21 21.17 11.08
CA ILE A 162 22.64 22.52 11.21
C ILE A 162 21.18 22.52 10.75
N GLU A 163 20.84 21.82 9.66
CA GLU A 163 19.46 21.72 9.15
C GLU A 163 18.58 20.92 10.12
N LEU A 164 19.10 19.86 10.75
CA LEU A 164 18.42 19.12 11.82
C LEU A 164 18.22 19.99 13.08
N GLN A 165 19.21 20.79 13.48
CA GLN A 165 19.05 21.77 14.56
C GLN A 165 18.03 22.84 14.22
N HIS A 166 17.99 23.30 12.97
CA HIS A 166 17.03 24.30 12.51
C HIS A 166 15.59 23.73 12.45
N ASP A 167 15.43 22.46 12.04
CA ASP A 167 14.13 21.78 12.02
C ASP A 167 13.63 21.47 13.46
N LEU A 168 14.52 21.11 14.39
CA LEU A 168 14.18 21.01 15.82
C LEU A 168 13.85 22.37 16.45
N ALA A 169 14.61 23.43 16.16
CA ALA A 169 14.35 24.77 16.67
C ALA A 169 13.02 25.35 16.14
N SER A 170 12.57 24.91 14.96
CA SER A 170 11.25 25.28 14.43
C SER A 170 10.07 24.58 15.14
N LYS A 171 10.33 23.51 15.90
CA LYS A 171 9.32 22.68 16.60
C LYS A 171 9.18 22.92 18.10
N ASP A 172 10.04 23.71 18.74
CA ASP A 172 9.96 23.98 20.18
C ASP A 172 9.63 25.45 20.52
N LEU A 173 8.34 25.73 20.71
CA LEU A 173 7.85 26.81 21.56
C LEU A 173 7.09 26.22 22.75
N ALA A 174 7.83 25.73 23.74
CA ALA A 174 7.38 25.65 25.13
C ALA A 174 8.59 25.72 26.06
N ALA A 175 8.65 26.78 26.87
CA ALA A 175 9.74 27.07 27.78
C ALA A 175 9.94 25.97 28.84
N VAL A 176 11.19 25.54 29.02
CA VAL A 176 11.68 25.05 30.30
C VAL A 176 13.05 25.67 30.55
N SER A 177 13.16 26.41 31.65
CA SER A 177 14.40 26.99 32.15
C SER A 177 15.19 25.93 32.89
N ASP A 178 16.41 25.59 32.44
CA ASP A 178 17.64 25.72 33.24
C ASP A 178 18.89 25.33 32.42
N LEU A 179 20.00 26.02 32.71
CA LEU A 179 21.30 25.93 32.03
C LEU A 179 22.24 24.93 32.74
N LYS A 180 22.93 24.08 31.95
CA LYS A 180 24.25 23.38 32.15
C LYS A 180 24.16 21.96 31.60
N GLU A 181 25.02 21.42 30.75
CA GLU A 181 26.46 21.57 30.57
C GLU A 181 26.85 21.44 29.08
N LYS A 182 27.83 22.24 28.67
CA LYS A 182 28.54 22.13 27.40
C LYS A 182 29.93 21.65 27.75
N GLU A 183 30.26 20.38 27.54
CA GLU A 183 31.63 19.87 27.46
C GLU A 183 31.63 18.39 27.04
N THR A 184 32.44 18.04 26.04
CA THR A 184 33.21 16.76 25.83
C THR A 184 33.43 16.30 24.38
N VAL A 185 32.81 16.90 23.35
CA VAL A 185 33.00 16.39 21.96
C VAL A 185 34.43 16.66 21.40
N GLY A 186 35.17 17.64 21.93
CA GLY A 186 36.51 17.98 21.44
C GLY A 186 37.69 17.27 22.13
N GLU A 187 37.46 16.57 23.24
CA GLU A 187 38.53 15.89 24.00
C GLU A 187 38.80 14.48 23.47
N GLU A 188 37.78 13.78 22.98
CA GLU A 188 37.91 12.42 22.45
C GLU A 188 38.77 12.38 21.18
N ASP A 189 38.56 13.32 20.25
CA ASP A 189 39.34 13.43 19.01
C ASP A 189 40.82 13.77 19.28
N ASN A 190 41.07 14.65 20.25
CA ASN A 190 42.43 15.01 20.65
C ASN A 190 43.14 13.85 21.37
N MET A 191 42.42 13.08 22.20
CA MET A 191 42.95 11.87 22.83
C MET A 191 43.25 10.78 21.81
N LEU A 192 42.38 10.59 20.82
CA LEU A 192 42.57 9.59 19.77
C LEU A 192 43.77 9.95 18.88
N ALA A 193 43.91 11.23 18.49
CA ALA A 193 45.05 11.73 17.73
C ALA A 193 46.37 11.58 18.49
N ALA A 194 46.38 11.81 19.80
CA ALA A 194 47.55 11.59 20.65
C ALA A 194 47.91 10.10 20.76
N ARG A 195 46.91 9.22 20.86
CA ARG A 195 47.10 7.76 20.92
C ARG A 195 47.65 7.22 19.60
N LEU A 196 47.14 7.70 18.47
CA LEU A 196 47.62 7.35 17.13
C LEU A 196 49.04 7.87 16.88
N ARG A 197 49.38 9.06 17.39
CA ARG A 197 50.75 9.59 17.33
C ARG A 197 51.73 8.77 18.19
N ALA A 198 51.28 8.25 19.33
CA ALA A 198 52.08 7.37 20.19
C ALA A 198 52.23 5.94 19.63
N LEU A 199 51.30 5.48 18.78
CA LEU A 199 51.33 4.18 18.10
C LEU A 199 52.07 4.21 16.76
N ARG A 200 52.45 5.38 16.25
CA ARG A 200 53.37 5.49 15.11
C ARG A 200 54.79 5.23 15.63
N PRO A 201 55.46 4.15 15.21
CA PRO A 201 56.84 3.90 15.61
C PRO A 201 57.71 5.09 15.19
N ALA A 202 58.52 5.60 16.11
CA ALA A 202 59.56 6.54 15.74
C ALA A 202 60.57 5.77 14.87
N THR A 203 60.72 6.25 13.63
CA THR A 203 61.51 5.72 12.50
C THR A 203 60.97 4.46 11.83
#